data_AF-A0A7V8Z6A2-F1
#
_entry.id   AF-A0A7V8Z6A2-F1
#
_cell.length_a   1.000
_cell.length_b   1.000
_cell.length_c   1.000
_cell.angle_alpha   90.00
_cell.angle_beta   90.00
_cell.angle_gamma   90.00
#
_symmetry.space_group_name_H-M   'P 1'
#
loop_
_entity.id
_entity.type
_entity.pdbx_description
1 polymer ?
#
loop_
_entity_poly.entity_id
_entity_poly.type
_entity_poly.pdbx_seq_one_letter_code
_entity_poly.pdbx_strand_id
1 'polypeptide(L)' 'MTERIVVVGSINRDVVLGVEQLPIPGETVLGRSLGTYNGGKGAN' A
#
# COMPACT_ATOMS: atom_id res chain seq x y z
N MET A 1 18.12 28.46 -11.35
CA MET A 1 17.86 27.89 -10.01
C MET A 1 16.55 27.15 -10.08
N THR A 2 16.46 25.95 -9.53
CA THR A 2 15.18 25.24 -9.37
C THR A 2 14.51 25.65 -8.07
N GLU A 3 13.20 25.91 -8.14
CA GLU A 3 12.35 26.18 -6.97
C GLU A 3 12.26 24.93 -6.07
N ARG A 4 12.22 25.13 -4.75
CA ARG A 4 12.07 24.03 -3.78
C ARG A 4 10.60 23.80 -3.47
N ILE A 5 10.16 22.55 -3.55
CA ILE A 5 8.80 22.13 -3.18
C ILE A 5 8.85 21.43 -1.83
N VAL A 6 7.89 21.75 -0.95
CA VAL A 6 7.71 21.07 0.34
C VAL A 6 6.42 20.26 0.28
N VAL A 7 6.51 18.97 0.59
CA VAL A 7 5.36 18.07 0.74
C VAL A 7 5.19 17.74 2.21
N VAL A 8 4.00 18.03 2.76
CA VAL A 8 3.60 17.61 4.10
C VAL A 8 2.50 16.57 3.93
N GLY A 9 2.78 15.33 4.31
CA GLY A 9 1.83 14.24 4.08
C GLY A 9 2.19 12.95 4.81
N SER A 10 1.43 11.91 4.49
CA SER A 10 1.53 10.59 5.14
C SER A 10 2.67 9.75 4.58
N ILE A 11 3.24 8.94 5.48
CA ILE A 11 4.19 7.86 5.16
C ILE A 11 3.66 6.57 5.77
N ASN A 12 3.60 5.50 4.97
CA ASN A 12 3.08 4.20 5.36
C ASN A 12 4.05 3.08 5.01
N ARG A 13 3.89 1.95 5.70
CA ARG A 13 4.38 0.65 5.26
C ARG A 13 3.19 -0.14 4.73
N ASP A 14 3.13 -0.30 3.42
CA ASP A 14 2.02 -1.00 2.78
C ASP A 14 2.30 -2.50 2.80
N VAL A 15 1.41 -3.27 3.41
CA VAL A 15 1.40 -4.74 3.36
C VAL A 15 0.39 -5.15 2.30
N VAL A 16 0.87 -5.71 1.20
CA VAL A 16 0.03 -6.05 0.04
C VAL A 16 -0.05 -7.56 -0.08
N LEU A 17 -1.26 -8.09 0.03
CA LEU A 17 -1.57 -9.51 -0.17
C LEU A 17 -2.28 -9.69 -1.51
N GLY A 18 -1.67 -10.46 -2.42
CA GLY A 18 -2.31 -10.84 -3.67
C GLY A 18 -3.31 -11.97 -3.44
N VAL A 19 -4.55 -11.81 -3.89
CA VAL A 19 -5.61 -12.82 -3.86
C VAL A 19 -6.24 -12.94 -5.25
N GLU A 20 -6.86 -14.08 -5.55
CA GLU A 20 -7.59 -14.25 -6.82
C GLU A 20 -8.81 -13.34 -6.93
N GLN A 21 -9.53 -13.20 -5.82
CA GLN A 21 -10.70 -12.36 -5.65
C GLN A 21 -10.78 -11.88 -4.20
N LEU A 22 -11.46 -10.76 -3.96
CA LEU A 22 -11.68 -10.25 -2.61
C LEU A 22 -12.62 -11.19 -1.83
N PRO A 23 -12.36 -11.44 -0.53
CA PRO A 23 -13.21 -12.30 0.28
C PRO A 23 -14.57 -11.65 0.54
N ILE A 24 -15.61 -12.48 0.65
CA ILE A 24 -16.89 -12.06 1.20
C ILE A 24 -16.89 -12.13 2.75
N PRO A 25 -17.86 -11.50 3.44
CA PRO A 25 -17.93 -11.59 4.89
C PRO A 25 -18.01 -13.03 5.40
N GLY A 26 -17.11 -13.38 6.33
CA GLY A 26 -17.01 -14.72 6.92
C GLY A 26 -16.18 -15.73 6.13
N GLU A 27 -15.73 -15.38 4.94
CA GLU A 27 -14.88 -16.25 4.12
C GLU A 27 -13.39 -16.08 4.48
N THR A 28 -12.64 -17.19 4.44
CA THR A 28 -11.17 -17.17 4.46
C THR A 28 -10.66 -17.64 3.11
N VAL A 29 -9.83 -16.83 2.44
CA VAL A 29 -9.27 -17.12 1.11
C VAL A 29 -7.76 -17.32 1.17
N LEU A 30 -7.22 -18.12 0.25
CA LEU A 30 -5.79 -18.37 0.14
C LEU A 30 -5.07 -17.19 -0.55
N GLY A 31 -4.05 -16.65 0.11
CA GLY A 31 -3.15 -15.67 -0.50
C GLY A 31 -2.22 -16.30 -1.53
N ARG A 32 -1.95 -15.60 -2.63
CA ARG A 32 -1.04 -16.00 -3.71
C ARG A 32 0.35 -15.39 -3.59
N SER A 33 0.45 -14.21 -2.96
CA SER A 33 1.72 -13.52 -2.74
C SER A 33 1.58 -12.55 -1.57
N LEU A 34 2.71 -12.25 -0.92
CA LEU A 34 2.81 -11.26 0.14
C LEU A 34 4.03 -10.36 -0.13
N GLY A 35 3.81 -9.05 -0.12
CA GLY A 35 4.86 -8.07 -0.28
C GLY A 35 4.71 -6.91 0.71
N THR A 36 5.84 -6.30 1.04
CA THR A 36 5.85 -5.07 1.86
C THR A 36 6.55 -3.97 1.10
N TYR A 37 5.90 -2.81 1.00
CA TYR A 37 6.35 -1.69 0.18
C TYR A 37 6.34 -0.39 0.98
N ASN A 38 7.17 0.56 0.58
CA ASN A 38 7.05 1.92 1.10
C ASN A 38 5.89 2.60 0.38
N GLY A 39 5.00 3.23 1.16
CA GLY A 39 3.82 3.89 0.62
C GLY A 39 3.47 5.14 1.42
N GLY A 40 2.22 5.58 1.27
CA GLY A 40 1.72 6.83 1.83
C GLY A 40 1.71 7.94 0.78
N LYS A 41 0.60 8.68 0.72
CA LYS A 41 0.37 9.68 -0.33
C LYS A 41 1.38 10.84 -0.29
N GLY A 42 1.96 11.11 0.88
CA GLY A 42 2.98 12.15 1.01
C GLY A 42 4.39 11.68 0.68
N ALA A 43 4.64 10.37 0.77
CA ALA A 43 5.95 9.77 0.50
C ALA A 43 6.10 9.28 -0.96
N ASN A 44 4.99 9.00 -1.64
CA ASN A 44 4.94 8.68 -3.08
C ASN A 44 5.00 9.95 -3.93
#